data_AF-A0A1F4A3Y8-F1
#
_entry.id   AF-A0A1F4A3Y8-F1
#
_cell.length_a   1.000
_cell.length_b   1.000
_cell.length_c   1.000
_cell.angle_alpha   90.00
_cell.angle_beta   90.00
_cell.angle_gamma   90.00
#
_symmetry.space_group_name_H-M   'P 1'
#
loop_
_entity.id
_entity.type
_entity.pdbx_description
1 polymer ?
#
loop_
_entity_poly.entity_id
_entity_poly.type
_entity_poly.pdbx_seq_one_letter_code
_entity_poly.pdbx_strand_id
1 'polypeptide(L)'
;MEIVLDKSYLDGAPTASVQSLCEHFNALLSDELFFELMTTEPLSRKRCFSKLPDRENPVSLVPNVGFLLRFERERQRSCTPLTQHRIPDRYVFHKKLREGSFSCEGEVLENLNAWRTRVKAETEDFIERCKVVHQFFPELNGIEWKDFPAAVTEARKKIATDDDFVRKIYASFLDEEAPSDAPSPNLLTRDWAWFRWVQCQILAALRIFQKHQGRFPETLSTEFWRRAEHSMLDVYYVVLGALSDGIATLDSEIREDFLAIRPDAVMVLPGVLRPGA
;
A
#
# COMPACT_ATOMS: atom_id res chain seq x y z
N MET A 1 3.39 5.08 -18.99
CA MET A 1 2.96 5.44 -17.62
C MET A 1 2.78 4.16 -16.82
N GLU A 2 3.12 4.20 -15.53
CA GLU A 2 3.03 3.05 -14.62
C GLU A 2 1.72 3.10 -13.85
N ILE A 3 1.09 1.95 -13.63
CA ILE A 3 -0.15 1.85 -12.84
C ILE A 3 -0.01 0.70 -11.86
N VAL A 4 -0.02 0.98 -10.56
CA VAL A 4 -0.04 -0.05 -9.52
C VAL A 4 -1.40 -0.71 -9.47
N LEU A 5 -1.42 -2.03 -9.57
CA LEU A 5 -2.61 -2.83 -9.34
C LEU A 5 -2.75 -3.07 -7.83
N ASP A 6 -3.99 -3.06 -7.35
CA ASP A 6 -4.35 -3.61 -6.04
C ASP A 6 -5.25 -4.85 -6.20
N LYS A 7 -5.53 -5.52 -5.08
CA LYS A 7 -6.43 -6.67 -5.07
C LYS A 7 -7.86 -6.29 -5.40
N SER A 8 -8.35 -5.15 -4.90
CA SER A 8 -9.75 -4.73 -5.09
C SER A 8 -10.12 -4.56 -6.56
N TYR A 9 -9.21 -4.02 -7.38
CA TYR A 9 -9.35 -3.88 -8.82
C TYR A 9 -9.30 -5.24 -9.52
N LEU A 10 -8.33 -6.10 -9.17
CA LEU A 10 -8.26 -7.44 -9.75
C LEU A 10 -9.47 -8.31 -9.39
N ASP A 11 -10.06 -8.14 -8.21
CA ASP A 11 -11.26 -8.87 -7.81
C ASP A 11 -12.52 -8.30 -8.48
N GLY A 12 -12.69 -6.98 -8.50
CA GLY A 12 -13.93 -6.31 -8.90
C GLY A 12 -14.03 -5.89 -10.36
N ALA A 13 -12.91 -5.56 -11.04
CA ALA A 13 -12.95 -5.07 -12.42
C ALA A 13 -13.28 -6.19 -13.43
N PRO A 14 -14.01 -5.91 -14.53
CA PRO A 14 -14.18 -6.87 -15.61
C PRO A 14 -12.86 -7.28 -16.25
N THR A 15 -12.77 -8.52 -16.76
CA THR A 15 -11.58 -9.04 -17.46
C THR A 15 -11.08 -8.11 -18.56
N ALA A 16 -11.99 -7.60 -19.40
CA ALA A 16 -11.65 -6.70 -20.49
C ALA A 16 -11.01 -5.38 -19.99
N SER A 17 -11.41 -4.88 -18.81
CA SER A 17 -10.80 -3.68 -18.21
C SER A 17 -9.37 -3.94 -17.71
N VAL A 18 -9.15 -5.07 -17.05
CA VAL A 18 -7.79 -5.46 -16.59
C VAL A 18 -6.86 -5.68 -17.78
N GLN A 19 -7.32 -6.37 -18.82
CA GLN A 19 -6.54 -6.61 -20.04
C GLN A 19 -6.22 -5.31 -20.77
N SER A 20 -7.22 -4.45 -20.98
CA SER A 20 -7.03 -3.12 -21.58
C SER A 20 -6.04 -2.28 -20.77
N LEU A 21 -6.09 -2.31 -19.44
CA LEU A 21 -5.11 -1.64 -18.59
C LEU A 21 -3.69 -2.16 -18.86
N CYS A 22 -3.50 -3.48 -18.90
CA CYS A 22 -2.19 -4.10 -19.17
C CYS A 22 -1.70 -3.90 -20.61
N GLU A 23 -2.58 -3.52 -21.54
CA GLU A 23 -2.23 -3.20 -22.93
C GLU A 23 -1.80 -1.74 -23.10
N HIS A 24 -2.46 -0.81 -22.41
CA HIS A 24 -2.23 0.63 -22.57
C HIS A 24 -1.24 1.22 -21.55
N PHE A 25 -1.05 0.53 -20.42
CA PHE A 25 -0.17 0.98 -19.35
C PHE A 25 0.84 -0.09 -18.98
N ASN A 26 1.92 0.35 -18.34
CA ASN A 26 2.81 -0.57 -17.66
C ASN A 26 2.23 -0.90 -16.28
N ALA A 27 1.36 -1.90 -16.24
CA ALA A 27 0.75 -2.41 -15.01
C ALA A 27 1.84 -2.97 -14.08
N LEU A 28 1.87 -2.50 -12.84
CA LEU A 28 2.78 -2.95 -11.79
C LEU A 28 2.05 -3.89 -10.84
N LEU A 29 2.67 -5.03 -10.55
CA LEU A 29 2.19 -5.98 -9.55
C LEU A 29 3.28 -6.15 -8.50
N SER A 30 2.98 -5.77 -7.26
CA SER A 30 3.94 -5.87 -6.17
C SER A 30 4.06 -7.30 -5.64
N ASP A 31 5.20 -7.62 -5.00
CA ASP A 31 5.33 -8.87 -4.26
C ASP A 31 4.22 -9.04 -3.22
N GLU A 32 3.83 -7.96 -2.53
CA GLU A 32 2.74 -7.98 -1.54
C GLU A 32 1.42 -8.43 -2.17
N LEU A 33 1.05 -7.85 -3.32
CA LEU A 33 -0.16 -8.26 -4.04
C LEU A 33 -0.06 -9.71 -4.49
N PHE A 34 1.10 -10.12 -5.00
CA PHE A 34 1.30 -11.51 -5.43
C PHE A 34 1.03 -12.48 -4.27
N PHE A 35 1.67 -12.27 -3.11
CA PHE A 35 1.48 -13.12 -1.95
C PHE A 35 0.04 -13.05 -1.41
N GLU A 36 -0.57 -11.86 -1.36
CA GLU A 36 -1.96 -11.70 -0.93
C GLU A 36 -2.93 -12.51 -1.80
N LEU A 37 -2.77 -12.46 -3.13
CA LEU A 37 -3.54 -13.26 -4.08
C LEU A 37 -3.31 -14.75 -3.88
N MET A 38 -2.09 -15.17 -3.57
CA MET A 38 -1.75 -16.56 -3.33
C MET A 38 -2.37 -17.12 -2.05
N THR A 39 -2.54 -16.28 -1.02
CA THR A 39 -3.17 -16.65 0.26
C THR A 39 -4.69 -16.51 0.31
N THR A 40 -5.28 -15.83 -0.67
CA THR A 40 -6.72 -15.63 -0.82
C THR A 40 -7.46 -16.93 -1.17
N GLU A 41 -8.79 -16.94 -0.97
CA GLU A 41 -9.65 -18.06 -1.34
C GLU A 41 -9.45 -18.53 -2.79
N PRO A 42 -9.45 -19.86 -3.07
CA PRO A 42 -9.11 -20.41 -4.38
C PRO A 42 -9.92 -19.82 -5.56
N LEU A 43 -11.20 -19.52 -5.36
CA LEU A 43 -12.06 -18.95 -6.39
C LEU A 43 -11.70 -17.50 -6.72
N SER A 44 -11.41 -16.67 -5.70
CA SER A 44 -10.96 -15.28 -5.92
C SER A 44 -9.56 -15.27 -6.54
N ARG A 45 -8.64 -16.11 -6.06
CA ARG A 45 -7.31 -16.29 -6.67
C ARG A 45 -7.42 -16.63 -8.16
N LYS A 46 -8.22 -17.65 -8.51
CA LYS A 46 -8.48 -18.04 -9.90
C LYS A 46 -9.00 -16.87 -10.73
N ARG A 47 -9.98 -16.14 -10.20
CA ARG A 47 -10.60 -14.99 -10.86
C ARG A 47 -9.60 -13.86 -11.10
N CYS A 48 -8.71 -13.54 -10.16
CA CYS A 48 -7.71 -12.49 -10.34
C CYS A 48 -6.69 -12.88 -11.42
N PHE A 49 -6.10 -14.08 -11.33
CA PHE A 49 -5.08 -14.52 -12.30
C PHE A 49 -5.64 -14.77 -13.71
N SER A 50 -6.92 -15.16 -13.84
CA SER A 50 -7.56 -15.35 -15.15
C SER A 50 -7.86 -14.04 -15.88
N LYS A 51 -7.84 -12.89 -15.19
CA LYS A 51 -8.03 -11.57 -15.79
C LYS A 51 -6.76 -11.00 -16.41
N LEU A 52 -5.58 -11.34 -15.89
CA LEU A 52 -4.29 -10.88 -16.42
C LEU A 52 -4.04 -11.47 -17.82
N PRO A 53 -3.33 -10.80 -18.74
CA PRO A 53 -2.99 -11.38 -20.05
C PRO A 53 -2.26 -12.73 -19.95
N ASP A 54 -2.54 -13.65 -20.87
CA ASP A 54 -1.89 -14.96 -20.94
C ASP A 54 -0.68 -14.92 -21.89
N ARG A 55 0.37 -14.22 -21.46
CA ARG A 55 1.60 -14.00 -22.22
C ARG A 55 2.80 -13.89 -21.28
N GLU A 56 4.01 -13.82 -21.85
CA GLU A 56 5.22 -13.48 -21.12
C GLU A 56 5.14 -12.06 -20.56
N ASN A 57 5.58 -11.89 -19.31
CA ASN A 57 5.59 -10.63 -18.56
C ASN A 57 4.27 -9.85 -18.70
N PRO A 58 3.13 -10.45 -18.28
CA PRO A 58 1.83 -9.84 -18.47
C PRO A 58 1.65 -8.54 -17.67
N VAL A 59 2.46 -8.36 -16.63
CA VAL A 59 2.63 -7.16 -15.80
C VAL A 59 4.13 -7.00 -15.49
N SER A 60 4.54 -5.83 -14.99
CA SER A 60 5.88 -5.63 -14.42
C SER A 60 5.84 -5.98 -12.93
N LEU A 61 6.69 -6.92 -12.49
CA LEU A 61 6.85 -7.20 -11.07
C LEU A 61 7.70 -6.12 -10.41
N VAL A 62 7.22 -5.59 -9.29
CA VAL A 62 7.95 -4.61 -8.46
C VAL A 62 8.10 -5.13 -7.04
N PRO A 63 9.22 -4.83 -6.37
CA PRO A 63 9.46 -5.33 -5.03
C PRO A 63 8.51 -4.68 -4.02
N ASN A 64 8.38 -5.29 -2.85
CA ASN A 64 7.64 -4.69 -1.74
C ASN A 64 8.27 -3.38 -1.23
N VAL A 65 7.50 -2.59 -0.48
CA VAL A 65 7.96 -1.30 0.08
C VAL A 65 9.17 -1.49 1.00
N GLY A 66 9.25 -2.57 1.77
CA GLY A 66 10.40 -2.83 2.65
C GLY A 66 11.73 -2.94 1.90
N PHE A 67 11.72 -3.49 0.68
CA PHE A 67 12.90 -3.48 -0.20
C PHE A 67 13.29 -2.05 -0.62
N LEU A 68 12.32 -1.21 -0.99
CA LEU A 68 12.55 0.18 -1.38
C LEU A 68 13.12 0.99 -0.21
N LEU A 69 12.55 0.84 0.99
CA LEU A 69 13.06 1.48 2.21
C LEU A 69 14.53 1.10 2.49
N ARG A 70 14.87 -0.18 2.29
CA ARG A 70 16.25 -0.67 2.44
C ARG A 70 17.17 -0.07 1.38
N PHE A 71 16.74 -0.05 0.12
CA PHE A 71 17.51 0.58 -0.95
C PHE A 71 17.82 2.05 -0.63
N GLU A 72 16.83 2.81 -0.18
CA GLU A 72 16.98 4.23 0.15
C GLU A 72 17.94 4.43 1.34
N ARG A 73 17.88 3.56 2.33
CA ARG A 73 18.79 3.54 3.48
C ARG A 73 20.24 3.23 3.05
N GLU A 74 20.43 2.19 2.25
CA GLU A 74 21.76 1.75 1.80
C GLU A 74 22.39 2.72 0.80
N ARG A 75 21.58 3.37 -0.04
CA ARG A 75 22.06 4.22 -1.15
C ARG A 75 21.94 5.72 -0.87
N GLN A 76 21.27 6.11 0.21
CA GLN A 76 21.05 7.50 0.60
C GLN A 76 20.50 8.36 -0.56
N ARG A 77 19.59 7.78 -1.34
CA ARG A 77 18.88 8.43 -2.47
C ARG A 77 17.48 7.84 -2.63
N SER A 78 16.57 8.58 -3.25
CA SER A 78 15.22 8.11 -3.54
C SER A 78 15.20 6.86 -4.44
N CYS A 79 14.16 6.05 -4.29
CA CYS A 79 13.88 4.87 -5.13
C CYS A 79 13.03 5.18 -6.37
N THR A 80 12.74 6.46 -6.62
CA THR A 80 11.98 6.88 -7.82
C THR A 80 12.95 7.11 -8.99
N PRO A 81 12.62 6.66 -10.22
CA PRO A 81 11.38 5.98 -10.62
C PRO A 81 11.36 4.47 -10.33
N LEU A 82 10.18 3.93 -9.99
CA LEU A 82 9.99 2.50 -9.68
C LEU A 82 10.40 1.57 -10.84
N THR A 83 10.38 2.06 -12.08
CA THR A 83 10.93 1.36 -13.27
C THR A 83 12.30 0.72 -13.04
N GLN A 84 13.18 1.35 -12.25
CA GLN A 84 14.55 0.91 -12.03
C GLN A 84 14.67 -0.24 -11.03
N HIS A 85 13.59 -0.55 -10.32
CA HIS A 85 13.54 -1.54 -9.26
C HIS A 85 12.77 -2.80 -9.65
N ARG A 86 12.28 -2.88 -10.89
CA ARG A 86 11.54 -4.04 -11.39
C ARG A 86 12.40 -5.30 -11.37
N ILE A 87 11.76 -6.44 -11.17
CA ILE A 87 12.41 -7.75 -11.32
C ILE A 87 12.69 -7.94 -12.82
N PRO A 88 13.97 -8.05 -13.25
CA PRO A 88 14.34 -8.02 -14.67
C PRO A 88 14.08 -9.35 -15.41
N ASP A 89 13.44 -10.32 -14.76
CA ASP A 89 13.28 -11.67 -15.28
C ASP A 89 12.14 -11.79 -16.30
N ARG A 90 12.30 -12.77 -17.20
CA ARG A 90 11.24 -13.22 -18.09
C ARG A 90 10.44 -14.30 -17.37
N TYR A 91 9.13 -14.12 -17.27
CA TYR A 91 8.26 -15.06 -16.58
C TYR A 91 6.89 -15.20 -17.25
N VAL A 92 6.22 -16.30 -16.95
CA VAL A 92 4.82 -16.55 -17.27
C VAL A 92 4.17 -17.08 -15.99
N PHE A 93 2.98 -16.59 -15.65
CA PHE A 93 2.25 -17.14 -14.50
C PHE A 93 1.90 -18.61 -14.75
N HIS A 94 2.08 -19.45 -13.73
CA HIS A 94 1.78 -20.87 -13.84
C HIS A 94 0.30 -21.08 -14.23
N LYS A 95 0.04 -21.80 -15.33
CA LYS A 95 -1.32 -21.98 -15.91
C LYS A 95 -2.37 -22.41 -14.90
N LYS A 96 -2.00 -23.33 -13.98
CA LYS A 96 -2.85 -23.80 -12.88
C LYS A 96 -3.42 -22.68 -11.98
N LEU A 97 -2.77 -21.51 -11.87
CA LEU A 97 -3.31 -20.36 -11.14
C LEU A 97 -4.61 -19.85 -11.78
N ARG A 98 -4.63 -19.78 -13.11
CA ARG A 98 -5.79 -19.34 -13.91
C ARG A 98 -6.88 -20.41 -13.97
N GLU A 99 -6.49 -21.69 -13.88
CA GLU A 99 -7.42 -22.83 -13.84
C GLU A 99 -8.05 -23.03 -12.45
N GLY A 100 -7.36 -22.57 -11.40
CA GLY A 100 -7.74 -22.76 -9.99
C GLY A 100 -7.26 -24.09 -9.38
N SER A 101 -6.36 -24.79 -10.07
CA SER A 101 -5.81 -26.09 -9.69
C SER A 101 -4.40 -26.00 -9.11
N PHE A 102 -3.89 -24.78 -8.85
CA PHE A 102 -2.56 -24.56 -8.29
C PHE A 102 -2.54 -24.95 -6.81
N SER A 103 -1.56 -25.79 -6.46
CA SER A 103 -1.23 -26.21 -5.10
C SER A 103 0.10 -25.57 -4.70
N CYS A 104 0.16 -24.95 -3.52
CA CYS A 104 1.40 -24.38 -3.00
C CYS A 104 2.18 -25.49 -2.28
N GLU A 105 3.35 -25.82 -2.79
CA GLU A 105 4.20 -26.91 -2.26
C GLU A 105 5.66 -26.44 -2.18
N GLY A 106 6.46 -27.11 -1.35
CA GLY A 106 7.89 -26.84 -1.17
C GLY A 106 8.17 -25.38 -0.78
N GLU A 107 9.20 -24.80 -1.42
CA GLU A 107 9.68 -23.44 -1.19
C GLU A 107 8.57 -22.37 -1.31
N VAL A 108 7.60 -22.57 -2.20
CA VAL A 108 6.47 -21.62 -2.35
C VAL A 108 5.62 -21.57 -1.08
N LEU A 109 5.36 -22.71 -0.46
CA LEU A 109 4.59 -22.76 0.78
C LEU A 109 5.38 -22.16 1.96
N GLU A 110 6.69 -22.40 2.01
CA GLU A 110 7.57 -21.81 3.02
C GLU A 110 7.58 -20.28 2.92
N ASN A 111 7.76 -19.75 1.71
CA ASN A 111 7.72 -18.30 1.45
C ASN A 111 6.37 -17.69 1.82
N LEU A 112 5.25 -18.37 1.53
CA LEU A 112 3.92 -17.91 1.94
C LEU A 112 3.74 -17.88 3.46
N ASN A 113 4.27 -18.86 4.18
CA ASN A 113 4.19 -18.89 5.64
C ASN A 113 5.09 -17.83 6.29
N ALA A 114 6.28 -17.60 5.74
CA ALA A 114 7.16 -16.52 6.16
C ALA A 114 6.48 -15.15 5.93
N TRP A 115 5.86 -14.96 4.77
CA TRP A 115 5.09 -13.76 4.45
C TRP A 115 3.95 -13.53 5.44
N ARG A 116 3.14 -14.56 5.76
CA ARG A 116 2.04 -14.45 6.75
C ARG A 116 2.54 -14.07 8.14
N THR A 117 3.64 -14.67 8.58
CA THR A 117 4.26 -14.35 9.86
C THR A 117 4.69 -12.88 9.92
N ARG A 118 5.30 -12.39 8.83
CA ARG A 118 5.70 -10.98 8.71
C ARG A 118 4.49 -10.04 8.71
N VAL A 119 3.46 -10.31 7.91
CA VAL A 119 2.23 -9.49 7.86
C VAL A 119 1.58 -9.41 9.25
N LYS A 120 1.58 -10.52 9.99
CA LYS A 120 1.09 -10.53 11.37
C LYS A 120 1.88 -9.57 12.26
N ALA A 121 3.21 -9.65 12.25
CA ALA A 121 4.06 -8.77 13.04
C ALA A 121 3.91 -7.29 12.62
N GLU A 122 3.88 -7.00 11.32
CA GLU A 122 3.68 -5.65 10.80
C GLU A 122 2.31 -5.07 11.19
N THR A 123 1.29 -5.92 11.30
CA THR A 123 -0.05 -5.55 11.79
C THR A 123 -0.02 -5.23 13.28
N GLU A 124 0.72 -5.99 14.11
CA GLU A 124 0.93 -5.68 15.53
C GLU A 124 1.55 -4.29 15.69
N ASP A 125 2.66 -4.04 15.00
CA ASP A 125 3.34 -2.76 15.05
C ASP A 125 2.45 -1.62 14.54
N PHE A 126 1.65 -1.88 13.50
CA PHE A 126 0.70 -0.90 12.98
C PHE A 126 -0.40 -0.54 13.99
N ILE A 127 -0.93 -1.52 14.71
CA ILE A 127 -1.93 -1.29 15.76
C ILE A 127 -1.34 -0.45 16.90
N GLU A 128 -0.11 -0.71 17.30
CA GLU A 128 0.58 0.13 18.30
C GLU A 128 0.75 1.58 17.80
N ARG A 129 1.13 1.78 16.53
CA ARG A 129 1.16 3.11 15.91
C ARG A 129 -0.22 3.79 15.91
N CYS A 130 -1.29 3.04 15.64
CA CYS A 130 -2.66 3.57 15.68
C CYS A 130 -3.03 4.12 17.07
N LYS A 131 -2.57 3.48 18.14
CA LYS A 131 -2.86 3.93 19.52
C LYS A 131 -2.22 5.27 19.84
N VAL A 132 -1.04 5.55 19.29
CA VAL A 132 -0.26 6.76 19.60
C VAL A 132 -0.37 7.87 18.55
N VAL A 133 -1.04 7.63 17.42
CA VAL A 133 -1.11 8.61 16.30
C VAL A 133 -1.64 9.99 16.72
N HIS A 134 -2.54 10.05 17.69
CA HIS A 134 -3.11 11.29 18.22
C HIS A 134 -2.08 12.21 18.88
N GLN A 135 -0.93 11.68 19.31
CA GLN A 135 0.14 12.49 19.90
C GLN A 135 0.74 13.48 18.90
N PHE A 136 0.65 13.19 17.60
CA PHE A 136 1.07 14.11 16.54
C PHE A 136 0.04 15.21 16.22
N PHE A 137 -1.17 15.10 16.78
CA PHE A 137 -2.26 16.04 16.56
C PHE A 137 -2.86 16.47 17.91
N PRO A 138 -2.19 17.37 18.66
CA PRO A 138 -2.69 17.88 19.93
C PRO A 138 -4.12 18.44 19.84
N GLU A 139 -4.51 18.96 18.67
CA GLU A 139 -5.86 19.43 18.35
C GLU A 139 -6.95 18.35 18.44
N LEU A 140 -6.59 17.06 18.41
CA LEU A 140 -7.52 15.94 18.56
C LEU A 140 -7.78 15.57 20.03
N ASN A 141 -7.09 16.21 20.99
CA ASN A 141 -7.26 15.93 22.41
C ASN A 141 -8.38 16.79 23.01
N GLY A 142 -9.35 16.16 23.67
CA GLY A 142 -10.40 16.86 24.43
C GLY A 142 -11.47 17.55 23.60
N ILE A 143 -11.51 17.28 22.29
CA ILE A 143 -12.47 17.84 21.34
C ILE A 143 -13.85 17.19 21.51
N GLU A 144 -14.91 17.99 21.41
CA GLU A 144 -16.27 17.50 21.42
C GLU A 144 -16.55 16.59 20.22
N TRP A 145 -17.36 15.56 20.45
CA TRP A 145 -17.66 14.54 19.45
C TRP A 145 -18.20 15.10 18.13
N LYS A 146 -18.98 16.19 18.19
CA LYS A 146 -19.58 16.82 17.01
C LYS A 146 -18.53 17.46 16.07
N ASP A 147 -17.40 17.91 16.62
CA ASP A 147 -16.35 18.61 15.88
C ASP A 147 -15.26 17.64 15.41
N PHE A 148 -15.22 16.43 15.99
CA PHE A 148 -14.18 15.43 15.77
C PHE A 148 -13.95 15.05 14.29
N PRO A 149 -15.00 14.83 13.46
CA PRO A 149 -14.80 14.55 12.04
C PRO A 149 -14.11 15.70 11.28
N ALA A 150 -14.41 16.94 11.62
CA ALA A 150 -13.80 18.11 10.97
C ALA A 150 -12.31 18.23 11.35
N ALA A 151 -11.98 18.03 12.63
CA ALA A 151 -10.59 18.05 13.09
C ALA A 151 -9.75 16.93 12.46
N VAL A 152 -10.31 15.71 12.34
CA VAL A 152 -9.64 14.62 11.61
C VAL A 152 -9.43 14.96 10.14
N THR A 153 -10.38 15.65 9.50
CA THR A 153 -10.25 16.08 8.10
C THR A 153 -9.10 17.08 7.93
N GLU A 154 -8.97 18.06 8.82
CA GLU A 154 -7.84 19.00 8.81
C GLU A 154 -6.51 18.30 9.10
N ALA A 155 -6.47 17.35 10.05
CA ALA A 155 -5.29 16.54 10.31
C ALA A 155 -4.87 15.72 9.06
N ARG A 156 -5.83 15.10 8.35
CA ARG A 156 -5.56 14.38 7.08
C ARG A 156 -5.01 15.32 6.01
N LYS A 157 -5.59 16.51 5.86
CA LYS A 157 -5.10 17.53 4.92
C LYS A 157 -3.68 17.99 5.25
N LYS A 158 -3.37 18.18 6.54
CA LYS A 158 -2.03 18.52 7.02
C LYS A 158 -1.02 17.44 6.65
N ILE A 159 -1.30 16.15 6.92
CA ILE A 159 -0.44 15.03 6.51
C ILE A 159 -0.21 15.02 5.00
N ALA A 160 -1.24 15.31 4.21
CA ALA A 160 -1.18 15.27 2.77
C ALA A 160 -0.39 16.42 2.13
N THR A 161 -0.37 17.60 2.75
CA THR A 161 0.13 18.84 2.13
C THR A 161 1.35 19.45 2.81
N ASP A 162 1.58 19.18 4.09
CA ASP A 162 2.70 19.71 4.88
C ASP A 162 3.86 18.70 4.96
N ASP A 163 4.81 18.83 4.03
CA ASP A 163 5.97 17.94 3.95
C ASP A 163 6.87 18.05 5.20
N ASP A 164 6.97 19.23 5.80
CA ASP A 164 7.78 19.43 7.01
C ASP A 164 7.14 18.77 8.23
N PHE A 165 5.81 18.73 8.30
CA PHE A 165 5.11 17.95 9.32
C PHE A 165 5.42 16.45 9.20
N VAL A 166 5.38 15.88 7.99
CA VAL A 166 5.73 14.46 7.76
C VAL A 166 7.19 14.20 8.16
N ARG A 167 8.12 15.08 7.78
CA ARG A 167 9.54 14.97 8.16
C ARG A 167 9.75 15.04 9.67
N LYS A 168 9.03 15.91 10.37
CA LYS A 168 9.10 16.02 11.85
C LYS A 168 8.63 14.74 12.53
N ILE A 169 7.56 14.12 12.03
CA ILE A 169 7.11 12.83 12.55
C ILE A 169 8.17 11.77 12.29
N TYR A 170 8.72 11.69 11.08
CA TYR A 170 9.83 10.77 10.80
C TYR A 170 11.03 10.99 11.74
N ALA A 171 11.45 12.24 11.92
CA ALA A 171 12.56 12.60 12.81
C ALA A 171 12.29 12.19 14.28
N SER A 172 11.03 12.18 14.71
CA SER A 172 10.66 11.75 16.06
C SER A 172 10.88 10.25 16.31
N PHE A 173 11.03 9.44 15.25
CA PHE A 173 11.38 8.02 15.33
C PHE A 173 12.89 7.77 15.23
N LEU A 174 13.71 8.81 15.08
CA LEU A 174 15.17 8.71 15.04
C LEU A 174 15.75 8.92 16.45
N ASP A 175 15.44 8.00 17.35
CA ASP A 175 16.01 7.97 18.71
C ASP A 175 17.35 7.20 18.75
N GLU A 176 17.86 6.92 19.94
CA GLU A 176 19.14 6.20 20.13
C GLU A 176 19.11 4.75 19.60
N GLU A 177 17.92 4.17 19.40
CA GLU A 177 17.74 2.82 18.88
C GLU A 177 17.62 2.79 17.34
N ALA A 178 17.46 3.96 16.71
CA ALA A 178 17.34 4.06 15.26
C ALA A 178 18.65 3.64 14.56
N PRO A 179 18.57 2.96 13.40
CA PRO A 179 19.75 2.60 12.63
C PRO A 179 20.59 3.83 12.29
N SER A 180 21.91 3.75 12.49
CA SER A 180 22.83 4.85 12.20
C SER A 180 22.89 5.23 10.72
N ASP A 181 22.40 4.35 9.84
CA ASP A 181 22.27 4.55 8.40
C ASP A 181 20.87 5.04 7.98
N ALA A 182 19.97 5.36 8.92
CA ALA A 182 18.67 5.95 8.60
C ALA A 182 18.83 7.25 7.78
N PRO A 183 18.05 7.45 6.69
CA PRO A 183 18.12 8.68 5.92
C PRO A 183 17.90 9.93 6.77
N SER A 184 18.63 11.00 6.51
CA SER A 184 18.38 12.27 7.19
C SER A 184 16.97 12.79 6.86
N PRO A 185 16.18 13.28 7.84
CA PRO A 185 14.85 13.84 7.59
C PRO A 185 14.83 14.95 6.53
N ASN A 186 15.92 15.72 6.42
CA ASN A 186 16.04 16.82 5.45
C ASN A 186 16.23 16.33 4.01
N LEU A 187 16.64 15.08 3.80
CA LEU A 187 16.78 14.47 2.47
C LEU A 187 15.43 13.94 1.95
N LEU A 188 14.51 13.61 2.86
CA LEU A 188 13.24 12.99 2.50
C LEU A 188 12.36 13.98 1.74
N THR A 189 12.08 13.66 0.49
CA THR A 189 11.09 14.34 -0.35
C THR A 189 9.97 13.38 -0.72
N ARG A 190 8.95 13.88 -1.40
CA ARG A 190 7.83 13.11 -1.95
C ARG A 190 8.20 11.93 -2.87
N ASP A 191 9.44 11.92 -3.37
CA ASP A 191 9.96 10.86 -4.24
C ASP A 191 10.60 9.71 -3.46
N TRP A 192 10.68 9.81 -2.12
CA TRP A 192 11.21 8.78 -1.25
C TRP A 192 10.11 7.85 -0.75
N ALA A 193 10.37 6.54 -0.77
CA ALA A 193 9.54 5.53 -0.13
C ALA A 193 9.44 5.77 1.37
N TRP A 194 10.52 6.20 2.06
CA TRP A 194 10.46 6.54 3.49
C TRP A 194 9.45 7.66 3.78
N PHE A 195 9.47 8.72 2.98
CA PHE A 195 8.53 9.83 3.11
C PHE A 195 7.09 9.33 2.93
N ARG A 196 6.84 8.61 1.83
CA ARG A 196 5.50 8.09 1.51
C ARG A 196 5.03 7.05 2.52
N TRP A 197 5.92 6.21 3.02
CA TRP A 197 5.62 5.22 4.06
C TRP A 197 5.12 5.91 5.33
N VAL A 198 5.87 6.89 5.86
CA VAL A 198 5.45 7.65 7.04
C VAL A 198 4.12 8.35 6.78
N GLN A 199 4.00 9.06 5.66
CA GLN A 199 2.79 9.78 5.28
C GLN A 199 1.54 8.87 5.25
N CYS A 200 1.64 7.71 4.59
CA CYS A 200 0.52 6.79 4.43
C CYS A 200 0.22 6.02 5.73
N GLN A 201 1.24 5.64 6.51
CA GLN A 201 1.07 5.02 7.82
C GLN A 201 0.27 5.92 8.76
N ILE A 202 0.58 7.22 8.81
CA ILE A 202 -0.15 8.17 9.67
C ILE A 202 -1.60 8.35 9.18
N LEU A 203 -1.84 8.44 7.86
CA LEU A 203 -3.19 8.54 7.29
C LEU A 203 -4.06 7.32 7.66
N ALA A 204 -3.51 6.11 7.47
CA ALA A 204 -4.22 4.87 7.80
C ALA A 204 -4.45 4.74 9.31
N ALA A 205 -3.44 5.06 10.13
CA ALA A 205 -3.56 5.06 11.59
C ALA A 205 -4.62 6.03 12.09
N LEU A 206 -4.65 7.25 11.54
CA LEU A 206 -5.65 8.26 11.88
C LEU A 206 -7.07 7.83 11.46
N ARG A 207 -7.21 7.09 10.35
CA ARG A 207 -8.50 6.51 9.94
C ARG A 207 -9.00 5.47 10.94
N ILE A 208 -8.15 4.57 11.43
CA ILE A 208 -8.52 3.61 12.48
C ILE A 208 -8.86 4.36 13.77
N PHE A 209 -8.03 5.33 14.17
CA PHE A 209 -8.29 6.20 15.31
C PHE A 209 -9.67 6.86 15.22
N GLN A 210 -10.02 7.37 14.03
CA GLN A 210 -11.32 8.00 13.78
C GLN A 210 -12.49 7.01 13.89
N LYS A 211 -12.39 5.83 13.25
CA LYS A 211 -13.41 4.77 13.30
C LYS A 211 -13.72 4.34 14.75
N HIS A 212 -12.72 4.43 15.62
CA HIS A 212 -12.81 4.10 17.04
C HIS A 212 -13.00 5.32 17.95
N GLN A 213 -13.13 6.53 17.40
CA GLN A 213 -13.30 7.77 18.16
C GLN A 213 -12.22 7.96 19.24
N GLY A 214 -10.99 7.57 18.91
CA GLY A 214 -9.84 7.58 19.82
C GLY A 214 -9.86 6.54 20.94
N ARG A 215 -10.86 5.64 20.98
CA ARG A 215 -10.99 4.60 22.00
C ARG A 215 -10.63 3.24 21.43
N PHE A 216 -9.38 2.83 21.64
CA PHE A 216 -8.94 1.49 21.27
C PHE A 216 -9.45 0.46 22.28
N PRO A 217 -9.92 -0.72 21.83
CA PRO A 217 -10.29 -1.79 22.75
C PRO A 217 -9.05 -2.36 23.45
N GLU A 218 -9.19 -2.71 24.73
CA GLU A 218 -8.13 -3.38 25.50
C GLU A 218 -7.83 -4.78 24.93
N THR A 219 -8.88 -5.48 24.49
CA THR A 219 -8.78 -6.78 23.83
C THR A 219 -9.17 -6.65 22.36
N LEU A 220 -8.24 -6.99 21.48
CA LEU A 220 -8.45 -6.91 20.04
C LEU A 220 -9.33 -8.08 19.58
N SER A 221 -10.50 -7.78 18.99
CA SER A 221 -11.34 -8.80 18.37
C SER A 221 -10.73 -9.28 17.05
N THR A 222 -11.10 -10.49 16.61
CA THR A 222 -10.71 -11.02 15.29
C THR A 222 -11.09 -10.07 14.15
N GLU A 223 -12.24 -9.39 14.28
CA GLU A 223 -12.71 -8.43 13.28
C GLU A 223 -11.86 -7.15 13.27
N PHE A 224 -11.48 -6.64 14.44
CA PHE A 224 -10.57 -5.49 14.52
C PHE A 224 -9.22 -5.83 13.89
N TRP A 225 -8.68 -7.00 14.23
CA TRP A 225 -7.43 -7.49 13.67
C TRP A 225 -7.47 -7.54 12.15
N ARG A 226 -8.49 -8.18 11.59
CA ARG A 226 -8.68 -8.29 10.14
C ARG A 226 -8.72 -6.92 9.46
N ARG A 227 -9.39 -5.94 10.06
CA ARG A 227 -9.46 -4.58 9.52
C ARG A 227 -8.12 -3.85 9.59
N ALA A 228 -7.38 -4.03 10.69
CA ALA A 228 -6.05 -3.46 10.85
C ALA A 228 -5.07 -4.05 9.83
N GLU A 229 -5.09 -5.37 9.63
CA GLU A 229 -4.30 -6.08 8.62
C GLU A 229 -4.60 -5.55 7.21
N HIS A 230 -5.89 -5.46 6.83
CA HIS A 230 -6.27 -4.89 5.53
C HIS A 230 -5.79 -3.44 5.38
N SER A 231 -6.01 -2.59 6.39
CA SER A 231 -5.59 -1.19 6.34
C SER A 231 -4.06 -1.05 6.24
N MET A 232 -3.31 -1.96 6.86
CA MET A 232 -1.85 -2.01 6.77
C MET A 232 -1.38 -2.41 5.37
N LEU A 233 -2.00 -3.43 4.77
CA LEU A 233 -1.70 -3.83 3.39
C LEU A 233 -2.04 -2.73 2.38
N ASP A 234 -3.15 -2.02 2.60
CA ASP A 234 -3.57 -0.89 1.76
C ASP A 234 -2.52 0.23 1.72
N VAL A 235 -1.79 0.44 2.82
CA VAL A 235 -0.67 1.39 2.86
C VAL A 235 0.38 1.05 1.79
N TYR A 236 0.68 -0.24 1.56
CA TYR A 236 1.64 -0.63 0.53
C TYR A 236 1.18 -0.21 -0.87
N TYR A 237 -0.11 -0.35 -1.17
CA TYR A 237 -0.68 0.06 -2.45
C TYR A 237 -0.64 1.57 -2.63
N VAL A 238 -0.99 2.33 -1.60
CA VAL A 238 -0.97 3.80 -1.65
C VAL A 238 0.46 4.32 -1.81
N VAL A 239 1.45 3.74 -1.11
CA VAL A 239 2.86 4.12 -1.24
C VAL A 239 3.37 3.88 -2.66
N LEU A 240 3.18 2.67 -3.19
CA LEU A 240 3.64 2.33 -4.53
C LEU A 240 2.91 3.14 -5.60
N GLY A 241 1.59 3.33 -5.45
CA GLY A 241 0.80 4.19 -6.32
C GLY A 241 1.32 5.62 -6.31
N ALA A 242 1.65 6.16 -5.13
CA ALA A 242 2.17 7.50 -4.98
C ALA A 242 3.57 7.70 -5.55
N LEU A 243 4.40 6.66 -5.60
CA LEU A 243 5.74 6.68 -6.22
C LEU A 243 5.71 6.44 -7.74
N SER A 244 4.61 5.87 -8.26
CA SER A 244 4.43 5.59 -9.70
C SER A 244 3.50 6.56 -10.42
N ASP A 245 2.92 7.52 -9.69
CA ASP A 245 1.94 8.49 -10.18
C ASP A 245 0.66 7.84 -10.71
N GLY A 246 0.37 6.60 -10.30
CA GLY A 246 -0.68 5.79 -10.92
C GLY A 246 -1.15 4.61 -10.07
N ILE A 247 -2.46 4.50 -9.85
CA ILE A 247 -3.06 3.33 -9.19
C ILE A 247 -4.37 2.91 -9.86
N ALA A 248 -4.64 1.61 -9.86
CA ALA A 248 -5.92 1.02 -10.22
C ALA A 248 -6.52 0.39 -8.97
N THR A 249 -7.60 0.98 -8.47
CA THR A 249 -8.27 0.54 -7.24
C THR A 249 -9.78 0.74 -7.33
N LEU A 250 -10.52 -0.18 -6.72
CA LEU A 250 -11.95 -0.06 -6.45
C LEU A 250 -12.25 0.23 -4.98
N ASP A 251 -11.23 0.23 -4.14
CA ASP A 251 -11.35 0.56 -2.73
C ASP A 251 -11.46 2.08 -2.53
N SER A 252 -12.50 2.51 -1.82
CA SER A 252 -12.74 3.93 -1.55
C SER A 252 -11.72 4.52 -0.60
N GLU A 253 -11.23 3.75 0.37
CA GLU A 253 -10.26 4.21 1.37
C GLU A 253 -8.90 4.46 0.71
N ILE A 254 -8.43 3.50 -0.10
CA ILE A 254 -7.21 3.65 -0.91
C ILE A 254 -7.33 4.87 -1.83
N ARG A 255 -8.47 5.03 -2.52
CA ARG A 255 -8.72 6.18 -3.41
C ARG A 255 -8.61 7.51 -2.68
N GLU A 256 -9.27 7.63 -1.54
CA GLU A 256 -9.25 8.85 -0.73
C GLU A 256 -7.84 9.20 -0.27
N ASP A 257 -7.09 8.22 0.25
CA ASP A 257 -5.73 8.44 0.74
C ASP A 257 -4.78 8.77 -0.41
N PHE A 258 -4.86 8.04 -1.52
CA PHE A 258 -4.04 8.28 -2.72
C PHE A 258 -4.27 9.68 -3.31
N LEU A 259 -5.53 10.06 -3.53
CA LEU A 259 -5.84 11.38 -4.12
C LEU A 259 -5.56 12.53 -3.16
N ALA A 260 -5.61 12.30 -1.84
CA ALA A 260 -5.19 13.30 -0.88
C ALA A 260 -3.70 13.64 -1.04
N ILE A 261 -2.84 12.63 -1.17
CA ILE A 261 -1.38 12.83 -1.24
C ILE A 261 -0.84 13.04 -2.67
N ARG A 262 -1.66 12.74 -3.70
CA ARG A 262 -1.36 12.86 -5.13
C ARG A 262 -2.62 13.27 -5.94
N PRO A 263 -3.08 14.53 -5.83
CA PRO A 263 -4.30 14.98 -6.50
C PRO A 263 -4.22 14.95 -8.03
N ASP A 264 -3.03 15.10 -8.60
CA ASP A 264 -2.80 15.13 -10.06
C ASP A 264 -2.40 13.76 -10.64
N ALA A 265 -2.38 12.70 -9.82
CA ALA A 265 -1.97 11.38 -10.28
C ALA A 265 -3.11 10.63 -10.99
N VAL A 266 -2.75 9.61 -11.76
CA VAL A 266 -3.72 8.84 -12.52
C VAL A 266 -4.37 7.77 -11.66
N MET A 267 -5.70 7.79 -11.62
CA MET A 267 -6.50 6.73 -11.03
C MET A 267 -7.31 6.01 -12.11
N VAL A 268 -7.09 4.71 -12.27
CA VAL A 268 -7.80 3.91 -13.27
C VAL A 268 -9.00 3.22 -12.63
N LEU A 269 -10.20 3.53 -13.14
CA LEU A 269 -11.45 2.86 -12.79
C LEU A 269 -11.93 1.98 -13.96
N PRO A 270 -12.73 0.93 -13.71
CA PRO A 270 -13.29 0.10 -14.78
C PRO A 270 -14.06 0.93 -15.82
N GLY A 271 -13.86 0.63 -17.11
CA GLY A 271 -14.58 1.28 -18.21
C GLY A 271 -14.11 2.70 -18.59
N VAL A 272 -13.10 3.26 -17.91
CA VAL A 272 -12.60 4.62 -18.18
C VAL A 272 -11.62 4.67 -19.36
N LEU A 273 -10.99 3.54 -19.71
CA LEU A 273 -10.11 3.43 -20.87
C LEU A 273 -10.95 3.35 -22.15
N ARG A 274 -11.36 4.51 -22.67
CA ARG A 274 -11.87 4.59 -24.03
C ARG A 274 -10.69 4.39 -24.99
N PRO A 275 -10.77 3.47 -25.94
CA PRO A 275 -9.74 3.36 -26.97
C PRO A 275 -9.76 4.66 -27.80
N GLY A 276 -8.70 5.46 -27.71
CA GLY A 276 -8.48 6.64 -28.57
C GLY A 276 -8.36 8.01 -27.88
N ALA A 277 -7.89 8.09 -26.63
CA ALA A 277 -7.39 9.35 -26.06
C ALA A 277 -5.86 9.39 -26.09
#